data_AF-A0A7W1LZD1-F1
#
_entry.id   AF-A0A7W1LZD1-F1
#
_cell.length_a   1.000
_cell.length_b   1.000
_cell.length_c   1.000
_cell.angle_alpha   90.00
_cell.angle_beta   90.00
_cell.angle_gamma   90.00
#
_symmetry.space_group_name_H-M   'P 1'
#
loop_
_entity.id
_entity.type
_entity.pdbx_description
1 polymer ?
#
loop_
_entity_poly.entity_id
_entity_poly.type
_entity_poly.pdbx_seq_one_letter_code
_entity_poly.pdbx_strand_id
1 'polypeptide(L)'
;NLLELALSADRTYMLNSPDETVEVATSELNAGALLMSNGLNRLQSRFLATPEMVDEALRREGTFDAEEAEEAGLVTFAPDDLDWEDEIRVAIEERTSLSPDALTGMEASLRFAGPETLDTKIYGRLTAWQNWIFQRPNAVGPHGALTNYGKPTQAQFDYKRT
;
A
#
# COMPACT_ATOMS: atom_id res chain seq x y z
N ASN A 1 11.68 14.91 9.10
CA ASN A 1 10.24 14.61 8.97
C ASN A 1 10.10 13.23 8.35
N LEU A 2 9.46 12.28 9.04
CA LEU A 2 9.28 10.88 8.62
C LEU A 2 7.84 10.56 8.20
N LEU A 3 6.95 11.56 8.09
CA LEU A 3 5.53 11.34 7.80
C LEU A 3 5.31 10.62 6.46
N GLU A 4 6.19 10.80 5.46
CA GLU A 4 6.11 10.05 4.21
C GLU A 4 6.22 8.52 4.39
N LEU A 5 6.98 8.05 5.39
CA LEU A 5 7.07 6.62 5.70
C LEU A 5 5.74 6.13 6.27
N ALA A 6 5.15 6.86 7.22
CA ALA A 6 3.84 6.55 7.78
C ALA A 6 2.75 6.54 6.70
N LEU A 7 2.70 7.57 5.85
CA LEU A 7 1.73 7.66 4.76
C LEU A 7 1.93 6.59 3.67
N SER A 8 3.10 5.94 3.62
CA SER A 8 3.37 4.82 2.70
C SER A 8 2.90 3.47 3.22
N ALA A 9 2.58 3.36 4.52
CA ALA A 9 2.12 2.13 5.15
C ALA A 9 0.63 1.89 4.90
N ASP A 10 0.19 0.63 4.97
CA ASP A 10 -1.24 0.29 4.91
C ASP A 10 -2.02 0.80 6.13
N ARG A 11 -1.37 0.75 7.29
CA ARG A 11 -1.87 1.23 8.57
C ARG A 11 -0.73 1.92 9.31
N THR A 12 -1.04 2.99 10.02
CA THR A 12 -0.10 3.70 10.90
C THR A 12 -0.70 3.78 12.30
N TYR A 13 0.06 3.38 13.30
CA TYR A 13 -0.31 3.49 14.71
C TYR A 13 0.63 4.48 15.39
N MET A 14 0.10 5.33 16.26
CA MET A 14 0.87 6.36 16.95
C MET A 14 0.59 6.31 18.44
N LEU A 15 1.65 6.18 19.26
CA LEU A 15 1.50 5.98 20.69
C LEU A 15 0.96 7.25 21.34
N ASN A 16 -0.17 7.14 22.05
CA ASN A 16 -0.72 8.19 22.87
C ASN A 16 -0.36 7.95 24.35
N SER A 17 0.82 8.42 24.78
CA SER A 17 1.27 8.23 26.15
C SER A 17 1.42 9.57 26.88
N PRO A 18 0.99 9.67 28.16
CA PRO A 18 1.28 10.83 28.98
C PRO A 18 2.78 10.98 29.31
N ASP A 19 3.53 9.87 29.28
CA ASP A 19 4.95 9.82 29.64
C ASP A 19 5.88 9.97 28.42
N GLU A 20 5.40 9.64 27.22
CA GLU A 20 6.16 9.71 25.97
C GLU A 20 5.43 10.53 24.89
N THR A 21 5.97 11.71 24.58
CA THR A 21 5.45 12.55 23.51
C THR A 21 5.94 12.07 22.15
N VAL A 22 5.02 11.52 21.35
CA VAL A 22 5.24 11.19 19.93
C VAL A 22 4.53 12.22 19.08
N GLU A 23 5.23 12.77 18.09
CA GLU A 23 4.69 13.82 17.22
C GLU A 23 5.03 13.57 15.76
N VAL A 24 4.12 13.98 14.88
CA VAL A 24 4.33 14.06 13.44
C VAL A 24 4.12 15.47 12.95
N ALA A 25 4.71 15.82 11.81
CA ALA A 25 4.48 17.12 11.17
C ALA A 25 4.36 16.92 9.68
N THR A 26 3.77 17.87 8.97
CA THR A 26 3.87 17.94 7.51
C THR A 26 5.15 18.68 7.10
N SER A 27 5.56 18.52 5.84
CA SER A 27 6.69 19.22 5.24
C SER A 27 6.51 19.32 3.73
N GLU A 28 7.40 20.03 3.05
CA GLU A 28 7.44 20.13 1.59
C GLU A 28 7.48 18.74 0.90
N LEU A 29 8.01 17.72 1.57
CA LEU A 29 8.00 16.35 1.05
C LEU A 29 6.58 15.83 0.84
N ASN A 30 5.68 16.13 1.79
CA ASN A 30 4.27 15.73 1.75
C ASN A 30 3.46 16.56 0.75
N ALA A 31 3.96 17.73 0.35
CA ALA A 31 3.30 18.62 -0.60
C ALA A 31 3.52 18.25 -2.08
N GLY A 32 4.39 17.28 -2.39
CA GLY A 32 4.55 16.79 -3.76
C GLY A 32 5.97 16.48 -4.21
N ALA A 33 6.98 16.52 -3.33
CA ALA A 33 8.34 16.16 -3.71
C ALA A 33 8.50 14.67 -4.06
N LEU A 34 7.61 13.80 -3.53
CA LEU A 34 7.68 12.34 -3.64
C LEU A 34 6.36 11.75 -4.15
N LEU A 35 6.00 12.08 -5.40
CA LEU A 35 4.78 11.55 -6.03
C LEU A 35 4.79 10.02 -6.13
N MET A 36 3.61 9.43 -5.95
CA MET A 36 3.33 8.05 -6.25
C MET A 36 3.19 7.85 -7.77
N SER A 37 3.26 6.60 -8.23
CA SER A 37 3.12 6.27 -9.66
C SER A 37 1.77 6.66 -10.27
N ASN A 38 0.71 6.85 -9.47
CA ASN A 38 -0.59 7.37 -9.93
C ASN A 38 -0.59 8.90 -10.11
N GLY A 39 0.54 9.58 -9.84
CA GLY A 39 0.69 11.03 -9.98
C GLY A 39 0.19 11.84 -8.78
N LEU A 40 -0.29 11.19 -7.73
CA LEU A 40 -0.71 11.84 -6.48
C LEU A 40 0.46 11.85 -5.47
N ASN A 41 0.50 12.85 -4.60
CA ASN A 41 1.24 12.70 -3.34
C ASN A 41 0.46 11.78 -2.37
N ARG A 42 1.11 11.28 -1.31
CA ARG A 42 0.48 10.28 -0.43
C ARG A 42 -0.69 10.85 0.38
N LEU A 43 -0.67 12.14 0.74
CA LEU A 43 -1.81 12.79 1.39
C LEU A 43 -3.03 12.84 0.47
N GLN A 44 -2.84 13.18 -0.80
CA GLN A 44 -3.90 13.16 -1.81
C GLN A 44 -4.46 11.75 -2.02
N SER A 45 -3.60 10.73 -2.04
CA SER A 45 -4.05 9.34 -2.16
C SER A 45 -4.83 8.89 -0.92
N ARG A 46 -4.42 9.34 0.28
CA ARG A 46 -5.09 9.03 1.54
C ARG A 46 -6.46 9.70 1.66
N PHE A 47 -6.54 10.98 1.29
CA PHE A 47 -7.77 11.78 1.32
C PHE A 47 -8.44 11.86 -0.05
N LEU A 48 -8.44 10.75 -0.80
CA LEU A 48 -8.93 10.73 -2.18
C LEU A 48 -10.39 11.20 -2.32
N ALA A 49 -11.22 10.95 -1.30
CA ALA A 49 -12.63 11.36 -1.27
C ALA A 49 -12.87 12.72 -0.59
N THR A 50 -11.86 13.27 0.09
CA THR A 50 -11.93 14.50 0.91
C THR A 50 -10.71 15.39 0.65
N PRO A 51 -10.49 15.84 -0.60
CA PRO A 51 -9.27 16.54 -1.00
C PRO A 51 -8.97 17.80 -0.18
N GLU A 52 -9.98 18.44 0.41
CA GLU A 52 -9.85 19.58 1.32
C GLU A 52 -8.98 19.29 2.55
N MET A 53 -8.95 18.04 3.01
CA MET A 53 -8.13 17.61 4.16
C MET A 53 -6.64 17.69 3.86
N VAL A 54 -6.24 17.59 2.59
CA VAL A 54 -4.84 17.75 2.17
C VAL A 54 -4.35 19.17 2.46
N ASP A 55 -5.14 20.16 2.05
CA ASP A 55 -4.80 21.58 2.24
C ASP A 55 -4.89 22.00 3.71
N GLU A 56 -5.76 21.37 4.51
CA GLU A 56 -5.82 21.58 5.95
C GLU A 56 -4.57 21.04 6.65
N ALA A 57 -4.20 19.78 6.38
CA ALA A 57 -3.01 19.16 6.97
C ALA A 57 -1.71 19.89 6.58
N LEU A 58 -1.60 20.36 5.32
CA LEU A 58 -0.41 21.08 4.84
C LEU A 58 -0.31 22.53 5.34
N ARG A 59 -1.43 23.17 5.70
CA ARG A 59 -1.43 24.54 6.26
C ARG A 59 -1.23 24.58 7.77
N ARG A 60 -1.48 23.49 8.49
CA ARG A 60 -1.23 23.40 9.92
C ARG A 60 0.26 23.62 10.20
N GLU A 61 0.57 24.69 10.92
CA GLU A 61 1.92 24.94 11.42
C GLU A 61 2.19 24.09 12.66
N GLY A 62 3.43 23.61 12.81
CA GLY A 62 3.85 22.83 13.97
C GLY A 62 3.68 21.33 13.80
N THR A 63 3.65 20.64 14.93
CA THR A 63 3.46 19.19 15.07
C THR A 63 2.01 18.86 15.38
N PHE A 64 1.65 17.61 15.12
CA PHE A 64 0.44 16.95 15.59
C PHE A 64 0.87 15.95 16.66
N ASP A 65 0.26 16.02 17.84
CA ASP A 65 0.31 14.94 18.81
C ASP A 65 -0.53 13.74 18.35
N ALA A 66 -0.60 12.69 19.17
CA ALA A 66 -1.27 11.44 18.79
C ALA A 66 -2.78 11.61 18.53
N GLU A 67 -3.47 12.39 19.37
CA GLU A 67 -4.90 12.65 19.24
C GLU A 67 -5.19 13.56 18.04
N GLU A 68 -4.40 14.64 17.89
CA GLU A 68 -4.51 15.54 16.74
C GLU A 68 -4.22 14.81 15.42
N ALA A 69 -3.25 13.91 15.40
CA ALA A 69 -2.91 13.13 14.20
C ALA A 69 -3.99 12.11 13.84
N GLU A 70 -4.67 11.52 14.82
CA GLU A 70 -5.81 10.64 14.60
C GLU A 70 -7.03 11.42 14.11
N GLU A 71 -7.37 12.55 14.75
CA GLU A 71 -8.49 13.40 14.35
C GLU A 71 -8.29 14.00 12.95
N ALA A 72 -7.08 14.46 12.64
CA ALA A 72 -6.70 14.91 11.29
C ALA A 72 -6.64 13.75 10.29
N GLY A 73 -6.80 12.52 10.74
CA GLY A 73 -6.76 11.32 9.93
C GLY A 73 -5.40 11.10 9.28
N LEU A 74 -4.29 11.53 9.89
CA LEU A 74 -2.92 11.28 9.41
C LEU A 74 -2.42 9.88 9.80
N VAL A 75 -2.94 9.33 10.90
CA VAL A 75 -2.68 7.96 11.36
C VAL A 75 -3.96 7.13 11.31
N THR A 76 -3.85 5.81 11.43
CA THR A 76 -5.00 4.90 11.43
C THR A 76 -5.65 4.81 12.80
N PHE A 77 -4.85 4.81 13.86
CA PHE A 77 -5.31 4.70 15.24
C PHE A 77 -4.22 5.22 16.20
N ALA A 78 -4.61 5.78 17.34
CA ALA A 78 -3.68 6.23 18.38
C ALA A 78 -3.94 5.54 19.74
N PRO A 79 -3.56 4.26 19.91
CA PRO A 79 -3.72 3.56 21.19
C PRO A 79 -2.97 4.26 22.32
N ASP A 80 -3.53 4.19 23.52
CA ASP A 80 -2.82 4.60 24.73
C ASP A 80 -1.72 3.61 25.12
N ASP A 81 -0.93 3.95 26.13
CA ASP A 81 0.19 3.15 26.61
C ASP A 81 -0.24 1.80 27.23
N LEU A 82 -1.47 1.70 27.72
CA LEU A 82 -2.01 0.47 28.29
C LEU A 82 -2.39 -0.54 27.20
N ASP A 83 -2.96 -0.05 26.10
CA ASP A 83 -3.45 -0.88 24.99
C ASP A 83 -2.40 -1.10 23.88
N TRP A 84 -1.35 -0.28 23.81
CA TRP A 84 -0.36 -0.28 22.73
C TRP A 84 0.19 -1.66 22.38
N GLU A 85 0.73 -2.38 23.36
CA GLU A 85 1.38 -3.68 23.13
C GLU A 85 0.39 -4.72 22.58
N ASP A 86 -0.85 -4.72 23.07
CA ASP A 86 -1.86 -5.67 22.63
C ASP A 86 -2.44 -5.31 21.26
N GLU A 87 -2.75 -4.05 21.00
CA GLU A 87 -3.28 -3.58 19.71
C GLU A 87 -2.27 -3.79 18.57
N ILE A 88 -1.00 -3.45 18.78
CA ILE A 88 0.05 -3.67 17.77
C ILE A 88 0.26 -5.17 17.54
N ARG A 89 0.31 -5.97 18.61
CA ARG A 89 0.45 -7.42 18.49
C ARG A 89 -0.71 -8.02 17.70
N VAL A 90 -1.95 -7.67 18.02
CA VAL A 90 -3.15 -8.16 17.32
C VAL A 90 -3.10 -7.75 15.85
N ALA A 91 -2.77 -6.50 15.52
CA ALA A 91 -2.67 -6.04 14.13
C ALA A 91 -1.64 -6.84 13.31
N ILE A 92 -0.51 -7.23 13.93
CA ILE A 92 0.52 -8.06 13.31
C ILE A 92 0.06 -9.52 13.19
N GLU A 93 -0.52 -10.09 14.24
CA GLU A 93 -1.08 -11.44 14.25
C GLU A 93 -2.15 -11.61 13.16
N GLU A 94 -3.09 -10.65 13.05
CA GLU A 94 -4.07 -10.59 11.98
C GLU A 94 -3.39 -10.61 10.62
N ARG A 95 -2.39 -9.76 10.39
CA ARG A 95 -1.69 -9.69 9.11
C ARG A 95 -1.00 -11.01 8.75
N THR A 96 -0.41 -11.69 9.72
CA THR A 96 0.26 -12.99 9.49
C THR A 96 -0.73 -14.15 9.34
N SER A 97 -1.97 -14.01 9.82
CA SER A 97 -3.00 -15.04 9.71
C SER A 97 -3.70 -15.10 8.35
N LEU A 98 -3.57 -14.05 7.53
CA LEU A 98 -4.27 -13.91 6.26
C LEU A 98 -3.45 -14.45 5.08
N SER A 99 -4.14 -14.83 4.00
CA SER A 99 -3.48 -15.29 2.76
C SER A 99 -2.59 -14.18 2.19
N PRO A 100 -1.29 -14.43 1.94
CA PRO A 100 -0.41 -13.42 1.36
C PRO A 100 -0.83 -13.02 -0.06
N ASP A 101 -1.44 -13.94 -0.82
CA ASP A 101 -1.95 -13.67 -2.17
C ASP A 101 -3.10 -12.65 -2.11
N ALA A 102 -4.03 -12.85 -1.18
CA ALA A 102 -5.18 -11.96 -0.99
C ALA A 102 -4.72 -10.58 -0.48
N LEU A 103 -3.79 -10.55 0.47
CA LEU A 103 -3.22 -9.30 1.00
C LEU A 103 -2.53 -8.50 -0.10
N THR A 104 -1.68 -9.13 -0.91
CA THR A 104 -1.00 -8.46 -2.03
C THR A 104 -1.99 -7.85 -3.02
N GLY A 105 -3.06 -8.56 -3.36
CA GLY A 105 -4.11 -8.05 -4.25
C GLY A 105 -4.91 -6.89 -3.64
N MET A 106 -5.22 -6.98 -2.35
CA MET A 106 -5.89 -5.92 -1.59
C MET A 106 -5.03 -4.66 -1.51
N GLU A 107 -3.76 -4.78 -1.12
CA GLU A 107 -2.80 -3.68 -1.03
C GLU A 107 -2.62 -2.97 -2.37
N ALA A 108 -2.47 -3.72 -3.47
CA ALA A 108 -2.35 -3.16 -4.80
C ALA A 108 -3.58 -2.32 -5.19
N SER A 109 -4.77 -2.72 -4.74
CA SER A 109 -6.03 -2.04 -5.04
C SER A 109 -6.25 -0.80 -4.15
N LEU A 110 -5.91 -0.90 -2.85
CA LEU A 110 -6.11 0.18 -1.89
C LEU A 110 -5.05 1.29 -2.03
N ARG A 111 -3.78 0.93 -2.22
CA ARG A 111 -2.68 1.90 -2.31
C ARG A 111 -2.71 2.72 -3.60
N PHE A 112 -3.17 2.12 -4.71
CA PHE A 112 -3.19 2.76 -6.02
C PHE A 112 -4.62 3.04 -6.48
N ALA A 113 -5.46 3.54 -5.57
CA ALA A 113 -6.79 4.01 -5.90
C ALA A 113 -6.76 5.30 -6.74
N GLY A 114 -7.85 5.56 -7.46
CA GLY A 114 -8.04 6.79 -8.21
C GLY A 114 -7.40 6.79 -9.60
N PRO A 115 -6.58 7.80 -9.97
CA PRO A 115 -6.05 7.96 -11.32
C PRO A 115 -5.16 6.81 -11.80
N GLU A 116 -5.21 6.54 -13.12
CA GLU A 116 -4.37 5.55 -13.79
C GLU A 116 -3.40 6.23 -14.78
N THR A 117 -2.10 6.00 -14.58
CA THR A 117 -1.00 6.49 -15.42
C THR A 117 -0.44 5.38 -16.30
N LEU A 118 0.64 5.65 -17.03
CA LEU A 118 1.37 4.59 -17.73
C LEU A 118 1.96 3.59 -16.73
N ASP A 119 2.58 4.08 -15.66
CA ASP A 119 3.25 3.26 -14.65
C ASP A 119 2.24 2.37 -13.90
N THR A 120 1.09 2.91 -13.47
CA THR A 120 0.06 2.09 -12.79
C THR A 120 -0.54 1.06 -13.74
N LYS A 121 -0.63 1.34 -15.05
CA LYS A 121 -1.04 0.31 -16.04
C LYS A 121 0.02 -0.77 -16.23
N ILE A 122 1.30 -0.45 -16.10
CA ILE A 122 2.39 -1.43 -16.14
C ILE A 122 2.30 -2.33 -14.90
N TYR A 123 2.24 -1.76 -13.70
CA TYR A 123 2.26 -2.52 -12.44
C TYR A 123 0.92 -3.15 -12.06
N GLY A 124 -0.19 -2.59 -12.54
CA GLY A 124 -1.53 -3.14 -12.41
C GLY A 124 -1.87 -4.03 -13.60
N ARG A 125 -2.52 -3.46 -14.62
CA ARG A 125 -3.08 -4.21 -15.75
C ARG A 125 -2.09 -5.19 -16.40
N LEU A 126 -0.92 -4.73 -16.82
CA LEU A 126 0.04 -5.58 -17.53
C LEU A 126 0.61 -6.66 -16.60
N THR A 127 1.11 -6.26 -15.43
CA THR A 127 1.78 -7.16 -14.48
C THR A 127 0.82 -8.17 -13.87
N ALA A 128 -0.41 -7.79 -13.52
CA ALA A 128 -1.39 -8.73 -12.96
C ALA A 128 -1.76 -9.83 -13.97
N TRP A 129 -2.01 -9.47 -15.24
CA TRP A 129 -2.24 -10.45 -16.30
C TRP A 129 -1.01 -11.34 -16.53
N GLN A 130 0.19 -10.76 -16.48
CA GLN A 130 1.43 -11.52 -16.62
C GLN A 130 1.64 -12.50 -15.46
N ASN A 131 1.36 -12.08 -14.22
CA ASN A 131 1.45 -12.94 -13.03
C ASN A 131 0.49 -14.13 -13.14
N TRP A 132 -0.73 -13.91 -13.62
CA TRP A 132 -1.68 -14.98 -13.90
C TRP A 132 -1.18 -15.96 -14.96
N ILE A 133 -0.54 -15.47 -16.03
CA ILE A 133 0.09 -16.32 -17.05
C ILE A 133 1.25 -17.13 -16.45
N PHE A 134 2.10 -16.50 -15.64
CA PHE A 134 3.32 -17.11 -15.09
C PHE A 134 3.07 -18.21 -14.05
N GLN A 135 1.87 -18.30 -13.51
CA GLN A 135 1.51 -19.38 -12.58
C GLN A 135 0.82 -20.57 -13.27
N ARG A 136 0.65 -20.53 -14.61
CA ARG A 136 -0.12 -21.54 -15.36
C ARG A 136 0.74 -22.52 -16.16
N PRO A 137 0.31 -23.78 -16.32
CA PRO A 137 1.08 -24.83 -16.99
C PRO A 137 1.48 -24.52 -18.44
N ASN A 138 0.65 -23.79 -19.20
CA ASN A 138 0.96 -23.42 -20.59
C ASN A 138 2.27 -22.62 -20.69
N ALA A 139 2.58 -21.79 -19.70
CA ALA A 139 3.82 -20.99 -19.69
C ALA A 139 4.99 -21.75 -19.04
N VAL A 140 4.81 -22.18 -17.79
CA VAL A 140 5.90 -22.65 -16.91
C VAL A 140 5.88 -24.15 -16.60
N GLY A 141 4.89 -24.89 -17.10
CA GLY A 141 4.75 -26.32 -16.81
C GLY A 141 5.88 -27.19 -17.42
N PRO A 142 5.94 -28.49 -17.08
CA PRO A 142 6.96 -29.42 -17.60
C PRO A 142 7.02 -29.49 -19.13
N HIS A 143 5.87 -29.30 -19.80
CA HIS A 143 5.75 -29.21 -21.26
C HIS A 143 5.24 -27.83 -21.72
N GLY A 144 5.39 -26.79 -20.89
CA GLY A 144 5.01 -25.41 -21.21
C GLY A 144 5.95 -24.75 -22.22
N ALA A 145 5.58 -23.55 -22.66
CA ALA A 145 6.31 -22.80 -23.69
C ALA A 145 7.76 -22.48 -23.26
N LEU A 146 7.96 -21.99 -22.04
CA LEU A 146 9.30 -21.61 -21.54
C LEU A 146 10.20 -22.83 -21.39
N THR A 147 9.68 -23.93 -20.83
CA THR A 147 10.42 -25.18 -20.61
C THR A 147 10.82 -25.88 -21.91
N ASN A 148 10.08 -25.68 -23.00
CA ASN A 148 10.38 -26.27 -24.31
C ASN A 148 11.28 -25.40 -25.19
N TYR A 149 11.58 -24.17 -24.79
CA TYR A 149 12.47 -23.31 -25.57
C TYR A 149 13.84 -23.99 -25.77
N GLY A 150 14.26 -24.15 -27.03
CA GLY A 150 15.53 -24.79 -27.41
C GLY A 150 15.52 -26.33 -27.40
N LYS A 151 14.41 -26.99 -27.10
CA LYS A 151 14.27 -28.46 -27.16
C LYS A 151 13.72 -28.91 -28.52
N PRO A 152 13.95 -30.18 -28.94
CA PRO A 152 13.36 -30.73 -30.16
C PRO A 152 11.86 -31.09 -30.01
N THR A 153 11.25 -30.80 -28.86
CA THR A 153 9.86 -31.10 -28.52
C THR A 153 8.98 -29.85 -28.62
N GLN A 154 7.71 -30.03 -28.98
CA GLN A 154 6.73 -28.94 -29.01
C GLN A 154 6.03 -28.77 -27.64
N ALA A 155 5.69 -27.53 -27.30
CA ALA A 155 4.87 -27.23 -26.13
C ALA A 155 3.45 -27.80 -26.25
N GLN A 156 2.89 -28.21 -25.11
CA GLN A 156 1.52 -28.70 -24.98
C GLN A 156 0.68 -27.66 -24.26
N PHE A 157 -0.45 -27.27 -24.87
CA PHE A 157 -1.32 -26.23 -24.34
C PHE A 157 -2.72 -26.76 -24.03
N ASP A 158 -3.27 -26.31 -22.90
CA ASP A 158 -4.72 -26.29 -22.71
C ASP A 158 -5.31 -25.09 -23.48
N TYR A 159 -6.21 -25.39 -24.42
CA TYR A 159 -6.86 -24.40 -25.29
C TYR A 159 -8.17 -23.86 -24.73
N LYS A 160 -8.62 -24.35 -23.56
CA LYS A 160 -9.79 -23.78 -22.88
C LYS A 160 -9.50 -22.35 -22.43
N ARG A 161 -10.41 -21.44 -22.74
CA ARG A 161 -10.36 -20.04 -22.28
C ARG A 161 -10.80 -19.96 -20.81
N THR A 162 -10.33 -18.93 -20.11
CA THR A 162 -10.72 -18.56 -18.73
C THR A 162 -11.25 -17.15 -18.74
#